data_AF-A0A1W0ACI4-F1
#
_entry.id   AF-A0A1W0ACI4-F1
#
_cell.length_a   1.000
_cell.length_b   1.000
_cell.length_c   1.000
_cell.angle_alpha   90.00
_cell.angle_beta   90.00
_cell.angle_gamma   90.00
#
_symmetry.space_group_name_H-M   'P 1'
#
loop_
_entity.id
_entity.type
_entity.pdbx_description
1 polymer ?
#
loop_
_entity_poly.entity_id
_entity_poly.type
_entity_poly.pdbx_seq_one_letter_code
_entity_poly.pdbx_strand_id
1 'polypeptide(L)'
;MPCIAEPALIELIALSISCPTALFEFLNAWPKDYLTEPLKHLVLISQKMPKHRVWPTFRPQRHTLRDASIMNIVRGILPLYPSIEIEHVHESLYMPLLPTTNVHIMGLVDPRQIVMASKQWQNRITKLMLSVQKQYKQPQYSPWNDNDIRNLCNAITLLPKLQELHLSIKYEAMIDGMLMTLVSAITNSTITNLNIHFIYPTSWDEQMLMKLLEWLSHGSVENIVLNNLAFSNNSAIPSILSKAFKTSSTLKSIALTLWNNPTSFTKVQITRDEIVHNTFYKKPLSTDATNDALLPMESNESTIYHLEMRNELIPDILSMSNTELIPSMYKLILHGNGLQDEGIIALSRILPKCKYLRRLELVDQGITDVGAKVLATILKQCPALEKVILDRNNIESDGALALCKNLSSLRHLSLSGNPVAARGVKKILLLMAMSNIPFTTTVDLSHCIPSKYDQTMCHASSLQLPPFRRCIV
;
A
#
# COMPACT_ATOMS: atom_id res chain seq x y z
N MET A 1 24.75 -48.13 11.09
CA MET A 1 25.45 -46.83 11.15
C MET A 1 24.42 -45.80 11.60
N PRO A 2 24.60 -45.09 12.73
CA PRO A 2 23.72 -43.97 13.00
C PRO A 2 23.96 -42.93 11.90
N CYS A 3 22.90 -42.39 11.31
CA CYS A 3 22.97 -41.28 10.36
C CYS A 3 23.63 -40.09 11.08
N ILE A 4 24.94 -39.95 10.93
CA ILE A 4 25.69 -38.80 11.42
C ILE A 4 25.24 -37.63 10.54
N ALA A 5 24.31 -36.81 11.05
CA ALA A 5 23.99 -35.55 10.38
C ALA A 5 25.26 -34.70 10.35
N GLU A 6 25.70 -34.35 9.15
CA GLU A 6 26.89 -33.54 8.94
C GLU A 6 26.65 -32.13 9.55
N PRO A 7 27.60 -31.56 10.31
CA PRO A 7 27.42 -30.25 10.95
C PRO A 7 26.99 -29.13 9.99
N ALA A 8 27.45 -29.19 8.72
CA ALA A 8 27.06 -28.26 7.68
C ALA A 8 25.56 -28.35 7.32
N LEU A 9 24.96 -29.54 7.34
CA LEU A 9 23.53 -29.72 7.10
C LEU A 9 22.69 -29.12 8.24
N ILE A 10 23.16 -29.29 9.48
CA ILE A 10 22.50 -28.69 10.66
C ILE A 10 22.55 -27.16 10.57
N GLU A 11 23.68 -26.58 10.12
CA GLU A 11 23.79 -25.14 9.86
C GLU A 11 22.82 -24.66 8.78
N LEU A 12 22.72 -25.36 7.65
CA LEU A 12 21.76 -25.00 6.60
C LEU A 12 20.31 -25.04 7.10
N ILE A 13 19.94 -26.05 7.90
CA ILE A 13 18.61 -26.13 8.50
C ILE A 13 18.42 -24.98 9.49
N ALA A 14 19.40 -24.70 10.35
CA ALA A 14 19.34 -23.60 11.31
C ALA A 14 19.12 -22.24 10.62
N LEU A 15 19.83 -21.98 9.53
CA LEU A 15 19.71 -20.75 8.74
C LEU A 15 18.30 -20.57 8.11
N SER A 16 17.55 -21.67 7.92
CA SER A 16 16.16 -21.62 7.40
C SER A 16 15.10 -21.29 8.44
N ILE A 17 15.42 -21.39 9.74
CA ILE A 17 14.45 -21.16 10.82
C ILE A 17 14.40 -19.67 11.17
N SER A 18 13.36 -18.94 10.78
CA SER A 18 13.28 -17.49 11.07
C SER A 18 12.91 -17.17 12.52
N CYS A 19 12.18 -18.06 13.20
CA CYS A 19 11.72 -17.83 14.57
C CYS A 19 12.86 -18.05 15.59
N PRO A 20 13.22 -17.05 16.42
CA PRO A 20 14.34 -17.19 17.37
C PRO A 20 14.12 -18.31 18.38
N THR A 21 12.91 -18.44 18.92
CA THR A 21 12.61 -19.47 19.94
C THR A 21 12.79 -20.87 19.37
N ALA A 22 12.21 -21.12 18.19
CA ALA A 22 12.32 -22.40 17.50
C ALA A 22 13.78 -22.73 17.12
N LEU A 23 14.55 -21.73 16.67
CA LEU A 23 15.96 -21.92 16.36
C LEU A 23 16.74 -22.39 17.59
N PHE A 24 16.60 -21.68 18.71
CA PHE A 24 17.39 -22.01 19.90
C PHE A 24 16.94 -23.33 20.54
N GLU A 25 15.65 -23.70 20.43
CA GLU A 25 15.20 -25.05 20.81
C GLU A 25 15.82 -26.12 19.92
N PHE A 26 15.82 -25.92 18.60
CA PHE A 26 16.48 -26.79 17.63
C PHE A 26 17.97 -26.95 17.95
N LEU A 27 18.71 -25.85 18.14
CA LEU A 27 20.15 -25.89 18.43
C LEU A 27 20.46 -26.55 19.77
N ASN A 28 19.61 -26.38 20.79
CA ASN A 28 19.80 -27.00 22.10
C ASN A 28 19.47 -28.50 22.11
N ALA A 29 18.72 -29.00 21.12
CA ALA A 29 18.43 -30.42 20.98
C ALA A 29 19.63 -31.23 20.44
N TRP A 30 20.61 -30.57 19.82
CA TRP A 30 21.82 -31.21 19.30
C TRP A 30 22.98 -31.20 20.31
N PRO A 31 23.78 -32.29 20.40
CA PRO A 31 25.02 -32.24 21.16
C PRO A 31 25.98 -31.22 20.54
N LYS A 32 26.75 -30.51 21.38
CA LYS A 32 27.61 -29.40 20.94
C LYS A 32 28.62 -29.79 19.87
N ASP A 33 29.08 -31.03 19.86
CA ASP A 33 30.07 -31.53 18.90
C ASP A 33 29.53 -31.63 17.46
N TYR A 34 28.20 -31.63 17.30
CA TYR A 34 27.53 -31.65 16.00
C TYR A 34 27.23 -30.25 15.46
N LEU A 35 27.43 -29.20 16.27
CA LEU A 35 27.26 -27.82 15.83
C LEU A 35 28.56 -27.30 15.21
N THR A 36 28.45 -26.52 14.15
CA THR A 36 29.58 -25.76 13.62
C THR A 36 30.04 -24.70 14.62
N GLU A 37 31.28 -24.23 14.51
CA GLU A 37 31.80 -23.17 15.39
C GLU A 37 30.91 -21.91 15.43
N PRO A 38 30.38 -21.39 14.30
CA PRO A 38 29.48 -20.25 14.35
C PRO A 38 28.18 -20.52 15.12
N LEU A 39 27.58 -21.72 14.98
CA LEU A 39 26.39 -22.09 15.74
C LEU A 39 26.66 -22.26 17.23
N LYS A 40 27.84 -22.78 17.61
CA LYS A 40 28.25 -22.84 19.03
C LYS A 40 28.30 -21.44 19.63
N HIS A 41 28.93 -20.49 18.93
CA HIS A 41 28.97 -19.09 19.36
C HIS A 41 27.58 -18.44 19.39
N LEU A 42 26.68 -18.85 18.48
CA LEU A 42 25.30 -18.39 18.43
C LEU A 42 24.50 -18.82 19.68
N VAL A 43 24.67 -20.07 20.11
CA VAL A 43 24.08 -20.55 21.37
C VAL A 43 24.66 -19.79 22.56
N LEU A 44 25.97 -19.57 22.60
CA LEU A 44 26.63 -18.85 23.70
C LEU A 44 26.17 -17.40 23.82
N ILE A 45 26.04 -16.66 22.70
CA ILE A 45 25.60 -15.27 22.75
C ILE A 45 24.12 -15.14 23.13
N SER A 46 23.28 -16.14 22.81
CA SER A 46 21.86 -16.15 23.18
C SER A 46 21.61 -16.24 24.68
N GLN A 47 22.60 -16.68 25.45
CA GLN A 47 22.56 -16.70 26.91
C GLN A 47 22.91 -15.33 27.51
N LYS A 48 23.64 -14.50 26.76
CA LYS A 48 24.10 -13.16 27.19
C LYS A 48 23.26 -12.03 26.60
N MET A 49 22.47 -12.30 25.56
CA MET A 49 21.67 -11.32 24.83
C MET A 49 20.25 -11.83 24.56
N PRO A 50 19.25 -10.95 24.46
CA PRO A 50 17.91 -11.34 24.05
C PRO A 50 17.92 -12.04 22.67
N LYS A 51 17.30 -13.22 22.58
CA LYS A 51 17.27 -14.07 21.37
C LYS A 51 16.88 -13.31 20.10
N HIS A 52 15.91 -12.41 20.18
CA HIS A 52 15.42 -11.60 19.05
C HIS A 52 16.39 -10.53 18.53
N ARG A 53 17.44 -10.21 19.30
CA ARG A 53 18.54 -9.33 18.86
C ARG A 53 19.71 -10.11 18.30
N VAL A 54 19.75 -11.41 18.53
CA VAL A 54 20.78 -12.30 18.00
C VAL A 54 20.33 -12.83 16.65
N TRP A 55 19.09 -13.31 16.54
CA TRP A 55 18.56 -13.98 15.36
C TRP A 55 17.17 -13.43 14.98
N PRO A 56 16.77 -13.40 13.69
CA PRO A 56 17.54 -13.74 12.48
C PRO A 56 18.52 -12.67 12.03
N THR A 57 18.38 -11.45 12.55
CA THR A 57 19.31 -10.35 12.29
C THR A 57 20.09 -10.03 13.55
N PHE A 58 21.40 -9.93 13.41
CA PHE A 58 22.26 -9.54 14.52
C PHE A 58 22.19 -8.02 14.76
N ARG A 59 21.69 -7.65 15.95
CA ARG A 59 21.48 -6.28 16.44
C ARG A 59 22.22 -6.08 17.76
N PRO A 60 23.52 -5.78 17.73
CA PRO A 60 24.28 -5.65 18.96
C PRO A 60 23.87 -4.41 19.77
N GLN A 61 24.03 -4.49 21.09
CA GLN A 61 23.80 -3.38 22.00
C GLN A 61 25.13 -2.74 22.43
N ARG A 62 25.11 -1.42 22.67
CA ARG A 62 26.31 -0.64 22.99
C ARG A 62 27.08 -1.16 24.20
N HIS A 63 26.37 -1.58 25.25
CA HIS A 63 27.02 -2.08 26.49
C HIS A 63 27.64 -3.47 26.27
N THR A 64 27.04 -4.28 25.40
CA THR A 64 27.46 -5.65 25.10
C THR A 64 28.77 -5.70 24.30
N LEU A 65 29.01 -4.71 23.44
CA LEU A 65 30.22 -4.61 22.61
C LEU A 65 31.45 -4.07 23.35
N ARG A 66 31.33 -3.69 24.63
CA ARG A 66 32.48 -3.26 25.45
C ARG A 66 33.22 -4.43 26.12
N ASP A 67 32.57 -5.58 26.24
CA ASP A 67 33.14 -6.76 26.88
C ASP A 67 33.97 -7.56 25.86
N ALA A 68 35.28 -7.68 26.12
CA ALA A 68 36.20 -8.42 25.27
C ALA A 68 35.82 -9.92 25.11
N SER A 69 35.24 -10.52 26.16
CA SER A 69 34.77 -11.90 26.11
C SER A 69 33.60 -12.07 25.14
N ILE A 70 32.72 -11.07 25.07
CA ILE A 70 31.57 -11.06 24.16
C ILE A 70 32.04 -10.76 22.74
N MET A 71 33.01 -9.87 22.55
CA MET A 71 33.57 -9.55 21.23
C MET A 71 34.16 -10.78 20.51
N ASN A 72 34.78 -11.70 21.26
CA ASN A 72 35.24 -12.97 20.70
C ASN A 72 34.07 -13.84 20.22
N ILE A 73 32.97 -13.89 20.98
CA ILE A 73 31.76 -14.61 20.58
C ILE A 73 31.13 -13.96 19.35
N VAL A 74 31.07 -12.63 19.31
CA VAL A 74 30.56 -11.88 18.15
C VAL A 74 31.37 -12.19 16.89
N ARG A 75 32.70 -12.24 16.98
CA ARG A 75 33.55 -12.65 15.84
C ARG A 75 33.19 -14.04 15.31
N GLY A 76 32.88 -14.98 16.21
CA GLY A 76 32.51 -16.35 15.83
C GLY A 76 31.19 -16.44 15.08
N ILE A 77 30.21 -15.56 15.38
CA ILE A 77 28.89 -15.61 14.73
C ILE A 77 28.80 -14.80 13.43
N LEU A 78 29.70 -13.83 13.19
CA LEU A 78 29.65 -12.95 12.02
C LEU A 78 29.58 -13.69 10.66
N PRO A 79 30.21 -14.87 10.45
CA PRO A 79 30.04 -15.63 9.22
C PRO A 79 28.60 -16.02 8.88
N LEU A 80 27.71 -16.14 9.88
CA LEU A 80 26.29 -16.45 9.68
C LEU A 80 25.49 -15.25 9.15
N TYR A 81 26.04 -14.03 9.21
CA TYR A 81 25.32 -12.80 8.91
C TYR A 81 25.92 -12.08 7.69
N PRO A 82 25.27 -12.15 6.51
CA PRO A 82 25.69 -11.34 5.36
C PRO A 82 25.48 -9.83 5.60
N SER A 83 24.55 -9.48 6.49
CA SER A 83 24.28 -8.10 6.91
C SER A 83 24.01 -8.02 8.41
N ILE A 84 24.41 -6.91 9.03
CA ILE A 84 24.15 -6.62 10.45
C ILE A 84 23.38 -5.31 10.61
N GLU A 85 22.65 -5.17 11.72
CA GLU A 85 21.88 -3.96 12.02
C GLU A 85 22.49 -3.20 13.21
N ILE A 86 22.85 -1.93 13.01
CA ILE A 86 23.47 -1.05 14.00
C ILE A 86 22.51 0.09 14.34
N GLU A 87 22.03 0.11 15.58
CA GLU A 87 21.10 1.14 16.07
C GLU A 87 21.80 2.40 16.60
N HIS A 88 23.06 2.27 17.05
CA HIS A 88 23.80 3.36 17.70
C HIS A 88 25.25 3.35 17.24
N VAL A 89 25.70 4.42 16.61
CA VAL A 89 27.09 4.59 16.15
C VAL A 89 27.85 5.45 17.15
N HIS A 90 29.07 5.05 17.47
CA HIS A 90 29.91 5.73 18.46
C HIS A 90 31.38 5.59 18.07
N GLU A 91 32.20 6.59 18.36
CA GLU A 91 33.64 6.58 17.99
C GLU A 91 34.40 5.37 18.55
N SER A 92 34.05 4.96 19.77
CA SER A 92 34.67 3.79 20.42
C SER A 92 34.09 2.44 19.99
N LEU A 93 33.14 2.40 19.05
CA LEU A 93 32.48 1.17 18.60
C LEU A 93 33.33 0.47 17.54
N TYR A 94 34.39 -0.23 17.94
CA TYR A 94 35.19 -1.00 16.98
C TYR A 94 34.61 -2.41 16.80
N MET A 95 33.93 -2.66 15.68
CA MET A 95 33.41 -3.99 15.33
C MET A 95 34.27 -4.63 14.23
N PRO A 96 34.81 -5.85 14.45
CA PRO A 96 35.67 -6.55 13.49
C PRO A 96 34.82 -7.20 12.38
N LEU A 97 34.19 -6.38 11.55
CA LEU A 97 33.35 -6.87 10.45
C LEU A 97 34.19 -7.55 9.37
N LEU A 98 33.74 -8.71 8.90
CA LEU A 98 34.33 -9.38 7.75
C LEU A 98 34.23 -8.47 6.53
N PRO A 99 35.19 -8.47 5.58
CA PRO A 99 35.16 -7.65 4.35
C PRO A 99 33.83 -7.67 3.58
N THR A 100 33.12 -8.80 3.66
CA THR A 100 31.86 -9.04 2.96
C THR A 100 30.61 -8.61 3.72
N THR A 101 30.68 -8.37 5.04
CA THR A 101 29.51 -8.01 5.85
C THR A 101 29.00 -6.60 5.49
N ASN A 102 27.74 -6.53 5.12
CA ASN A 102 27.00 -5.28 4.90
C ASN A 102 26.50 -4.69 6.23
N VAL A 103 26.35 -3.37 6.28
CA VAL A 103 25.91 -2.64 7.47
C VAL A 103 24.58 -1.94 7.19
N HIS A 104 23.59 -2.26 8.00
CA HIS A 104 22.30 -1.58 8.04
C HIS A 104 22.26 -0.67 9.26
N ILE A 105 22.15 0.63 9.03
CA ILE A 105 22.08 1.61 10.10
C ILE A 105 20.61 1.90 10.40
N MET A 106 20.20 1.69 11.65
CA MET A 106 18.80 1.69 12.06
C MET A 106 18.51 2.82 13.04
N GLY A 107 17.56 3.69 12.71
CA GLY A 107 16.98 4.64 13.66
C GLY A 107 17.95 5.72 14.19
N LEU A 108 18.84 6.25 13.35
CA LEU A 108 19.70 7.36 13.76
C LEU A 108 18.89 8.61 14.08
N VAL A 109 19.18 9.21 15.24
CA VAL A 109 18.55 10.45 15.70
C VAL A 109 19.58 11.57 15.81
N ASP A 110 20.81 11.25 16.24
CA ASP A 110 21.89 12.22 16.38
C ASP A 110 22.63 12.42 15.04
N PRO A 111 22.68 13.64 14.49
CA PRO A 111 23.33 13.90 13.19
C PRO A 111 24.82 13.57 13.18
N ARG A 112 25.52 13.64 14.33
CA ARG A 112 26.95 13.33 14.43
C ARG A 112 27.26 11.87 14.08
N GLN A 113 26.31 10.97 14.33
CA GLN A 113 26.45 9.55 14.06
C GLN A 113 26.55 9.24 12.57
N ILE A 114 25.99 10.09 11.70
CA ILE A 114 26.07 9.92 10.24
C ILE A 114 27.52 10.11 9.78
N VAL A 115 28.18 11.17 10.24
CA VAL A 115 29.58 11.44 9.90
C VAL A 115 30.49 10.32 10.41
N MET A 116 30.25 9.84 11.64
CA MET A 116 30.99 8.70 12.21
C MET A 116 30.79 7.43 11.40
N ALA A 117 29.54 7.11 11.07
CA ALA A 117 29.19 5.93 10.29
C ALA A 117 29.82 5.95 8.89
N SER A 118 29.73 7.09 8.21
CA SER A 118 30.30 7.26 6.88
C SER A 118 31.83 7.10 6.90
N LYS A 119 32.52 7.55 7.96
CA LYS A 119 33.97 7.32 8.11
C LYS A 119 34.30 5.86 8.38
N GLN A 120 33.50 5.19 9.21
CA GLN A 120 33.82 3.85 9.69
C GLN A 120 33.43 2.73 8.69
N TRP A 121 32.33 2.90 7.96
CA TRP A 121 31.73 1.85 7.13
C TRP A 121 31.36 2.32 5.72
N GLN A 122 32.06 3.31 5.18
CA GLN A 122 31.78 3.92 3.87
C GLN A 122 31.38 2.91 2.78
N ASN A 123 32.16 1.84 2.62
CA ASN A 123 32.01 0.86 1.54
C ASN A 123 31.10 -0.34 1.90
N ARG A 124 30.36 -0.24 3.01
CA ARG A 124 29.59 -1.35 3.60
C ARG A 124 28.15 -0.98 3.92
N ILE A 125 27.84 0.30 4.05
CA ILE A 125 26.49 0.76 4.37
C ILE A 125 25.60 0.52 3.15
N THR A 126 24.62 -0.38 3.30
CA THR A 126 23.63 -0.69 2.26
C THR A 126 22.25 -0.14 2.60
N LYS A 127 21.98 0.07 3.89
CA LYS A 127 20.72 0.62 4.39
C LYS A 127 20.95 1.69 5.43
N LEU A 128 20.25 2.81 5.30
CA LEU A 128 20.29 3.93 6.23
C LEU A 128 18.88 4.34 6.64
N MET A 129 18.58 4.25 7.93
CA MET A 129 17.32 4.71 8.52
C MET A 129 17.59 5.79 9.57
N LEU A 130 16.99 6.97 9.41
CA LEU A 130 17.21 8.08 10.32
C LEU A 130 15.96 8.95 10.50
N SER A 131 15.92 9.67 11.61
CA SER A 131 14.88 10.65 11.90
C SER A 131 15.49 12.04 12.08
N VAL A 132 15.06 12.97 11.23
CA VAL A 132 15.46 14.39 11.27
C VAL A 132 14.47 15.15 12.15
N GLN A 133 14.94 15.78 13.23
CA GLN A 133 14.06 16.50 14.16
C GLN A 133 14.71 17.82 14.61
N LYS A 134 13.89 18.88 14.70
CA LYS A 134 14.33 20.23 15.14
C LYS A 134 14.21 20.43 16.65
N GLN A 135 13.41 19.62 17.35
CA GLN A 135 13.24 19.69 18.80
C GLN A 135 13.13 18.29 19.37
N TYR A 136 13.87 18.02 20.44
CA TYR A 136 13.80 16.77 21.19
C TYR A 136 13.12 17.01 22.53
N LYS A 137 12.23 16.10 22.92
CA LYS A 137 11.72 16.05 24.30
C LYS A 137 12.79 15.59 25.31
N GLN A 138 13.88 14.97 24.82
CA GLN A 138 15.00 14.48 25.64
C GLN A 138 16.22 15.40 25.50
N PRO A 139 16.84 15.84 26.61
CA PRO A 139 17.92 16.84 26.61
C PRO A 139 19.27 16.34 26.04
N GLN A 140 19.42 15.04 25.77
CA GLN A 140 20.68 14.42 25.33
C GLN A 140 20.95 14.52 23.81
N TYR A 141 19.98 14.94 23.00
CA TYR A 141 20.12 15.04 21.55
C TYR A 141 20.11 16.49 21.08
N SER A 142 21.10 16.86 20.27
CA SER A 142 21.17 18.17 19.62
C SER A 142 20.24 18.21 18.42
N PRO A 143 19.45 19.28 18.24
CA PRO A 143 18.57 19.44 17.10
C PRO A 143 19.36 19.50 15.78
N TRP A 144 18.75 19.02 14.70
CA TRP A 144 19.37 19.07 13.37
C TRP A 144 19.45 20.51 12.87
N ASN A 145 20.63 20.91 12.41
CA ASN A 145 20.87 22.18 11.73
C ASN A 145 21.16 21.98 10.22
N ASP A 146 21.29 23.08 9.49
CA ASP A 146 21.52 23.06 8.04
C ASP A 146 22.84 22.37 7.66
N ASN A 147 23.88 22.49 8.48
CA ASN A 147 25.16 21.80 8.25
C ASN A 147 25.02 20.28 8.41
N ASP A 148 24.21 19.83 9.36
CA ASP A 148 23.90 18.42 9.55
C ASP A 148 23.13 17.84 8.34
N ILE A 149 22.19 18.60 7.78
CA ILE A 149 21.47 18.23 6.56
C ILE A 149 22.44 18.14 5.38
N ARG A 150 23.40 19.08 5.25
CA ARG A 150 24.44 18.99 4.21
C ARG A 150 25.34 17.77 4.40
N ASN A 151 25.71 17.44 5.64
CA ASN A 151 26.48 16.23 5.94
C ASN A 151 25.71 14.96 5.56
N LEU A 152 24.40 14.92 5.80
CA LEU A 152 23.54 13.84 5.34
C LEU A 152 23.51 13.76 3.81
N CYS A 153 23.32 14.88 3.11
CA CYS A 153 23.34 14.92 1.65
C CYS A 153 24.66 14.39 1.08
N ASN A 154 25.79 14.82 1.65
CA ASN A 154 27.11 14.33 1.27
C ASN A 154 27.25 12.82 1.52
N ALA A 155 26.74 12.32 2.65
CA ALA A 155 26.76 10.90 2.94
C ALA A 155 25.94 10.10 1.91
N ILE A 156 24.74 10.55 1.57
CA ILE A 156 23.88 9.89 0.57
C ILE A 156 24.60 9.77 -0.79
N THR A 157 25.30 10.82 -1.22
CA THR A 157 26.00 10.84 -2.51
C THR A 157 27.30 10.04 -2.50
N LEU A 158 28.02 10.00 -1.36
CA LEU A 158 29.37 9.41 -1.27
C LEU A 158 29.40 7.97 -0.77
N LEU A 159 28.26 7.38 -0.38
CA LEU A 159 28.17 5.98 0.06
C LEU A 159 27.89 5.06 -1.16
N PRO A 160 28.90 4.35 -1.69
CA PRO A 160 28.78 3.67 -2.99
C PRO A 160 27.80 2.49 -2.98
N LYS A 161 27.59 1.84 -1.84
CA LYS A 161 26.71 0.66 -1.70
C LYS A 161 25.32 0.99 -1.15
N LEU A 162 24.99 2.26 -0.92
CA LEU A 162 23.73 2.64 -0.31
C LEU A 162 22.56 2.34 -1.27
N GLN A 163 21.75 1.35 -0.92
CA GLN A 163 20.60 0.91 -1.73
C GLN A 163 19.27 1.30 -1.09
N GLU A 164 19.18 1.28 0.24
CA GLU A 164 17.95 1.60 0.96
C GLU A 164 18.10 2.84 1.85
N LEU A 165 17.20 3.80 1.69
CA LEU A 165 17.14 5.01 2.52
C LEU A 165 15.75 5.21 3.11
N HIS A 166 15.66 5.30 4.44
CA HIS A 166 14.44 5.67 5.16
C HIS A 166 14.66 6.94 5.98
N LEU A 167 13.93 7.99 5.64
CA LEU A 167 13.95 9.28 6.34
C LEU A 167 12.61 9.55 7.02
N SER A 168 12.62 9.79 8.32
CA SER A 168 11.46 10.33 9.06
C SER A 168 11.71 11.78 9.43
N ILE A 169 11.07 12.72 8.74
CA ILE A 169 11.33 14.16 8.87
C ILE A 169 10.24 14.80 9.74
N LYS A 170 10.62 15.26 10.94
CA LYS A 170 9.79 16.01 11.89
C LYS A 170 10.18 17.48 11.89
N TYR A 171 9.87 18.16 10.79
CA TYR A 171 10.35 19.51 10.57
C TYR A 171 9.17 20.35 10.04
N GLU A 172 8.63 21.24 10.88
CA GLU A 172 7.45 22.08 10.55
C GLU A 172 7.71 23.05 9.38
N ALA A 173 8.97 23.43 9.15
CA ALA A 173 9.35 24.35 8.09
C ALA A 173 10.82 24.12 7.70
N MET A 174 11.12 23.04 6.98
CA MET A 174 12.46 22.87 6.41
C MET A 174 12.62 24.06 5.46
N ILE A 175 13.65 24.90 5.64
CA ILE A 175 13.84 26.05 4.75
C ILE A 175 13.90 25.49 3.32
N ASP A 176 13.08 26.00 2.41
CA ASP A 176 12.82 25.41 1.08
C ASP A 176 14.12 25.02 0.33
N GLY A 177 15.19 25.79 0.50
CA GLY A 177 16.51 25.51 -0.10
C GLY A 177 17.18 24.21 0.37
N MET A 178 16.92 23.76 1.61
CA MET A 178 17.52 22.53 2.13
C MET A 178 16.76 21.27 1.71
N LEU A 179 15.45 21.37 1.52
CA LEU A 179 14.65 20.28 0.95
C LEU A 179 15.11 19.97 -0.48
N MET A 180 15.31 21.02 -1.29
CA MET A 180 15.81 20.86 -2.66
C MET A 180 17.21 20.25 -2.73
N THR A 181 18.09 20.62 -1.80
CA THR A 181 19.43 20.03 -1.69
C THR A 181 19.37 18.54 -1.36
N LEU A 182 18.46 18.16 -0.44
CA LEU A 182 18.22 16.76 -0.09
C LEU A 182 17.67 15.97 -1.26
N VAL A 183 16.66 16.49 -1.96
CA VAL A 183 16.10 15.87 -3.17
C VAL A 183 17.20 15.66 -4.21
N SER A 184 18.02 16.67 -4.46
CA SER A 184 19.13 16.60 -5.42
C SER A 184 20.19 15.55 -5.05
N ALA A 185 20.51 15.40 -3.76
CA ALA A 185 21.43 14.38 -3.29
C ALA A 185 20.85 12.97 -3.49
N ILE A 186 19.56 12.78 -3.20
CA ILE A 186 18.86 11.50 -3.38
C ILE A 186 18.80 11.13 -4.87
N THR A 187 18.43 12.05 -5.75
CA THR A 187 18.33 11.79 -7.19
C THR A 187 19.68 11.49 -7.86
N ASN A 188 20.79 11.93 -7.24
CA ASN A 188 22.15 11.69 -7.73
C ASN A 188 22.83 10.48 -7.05
N SER A 189 22.09 9.69 -6.28
CA SER A 189 22.61 8.55 -5.51
C SER A 189 22.37 7.20 -6.20
N THR A 190 22.93 6.13 -5.62
CA THR A 190 22.72 4.73 -6.05
C THR A 190 21.51 4.06 -5.39
N ILE A 191 20.66 4.84 -4.71
CA ILE A 191 19.49 4.33 -3.98
C ILE A 191 18.52 3.64 -4.93
N THR A 192 18.09 2.44 -4.54
CA THR A 192 17.07 1.65 -5.23
C THR A 192 15.74 1.66 -4.49
N ASN A 193 15.76 1.77 -3.16
CA ASN A 193 14.59 1.78 -2.30
C ASN A 193 14.57 3.04 -1.43
N LEU A 194 13.60 3.93 -1.67
CA LEU A 194 13.45 5.18 -0.95
C LEU A 194 12.15 5.19 -0.14
N ASN A 195 12.22 5.53 1.14
CA ASN A 195 11.07 5.82 1.98
C ASN A 195 11.27 7.14 2.72
N ILE A 196 10.44 8.13 2.44
CA ILE A 196 10.43 9.40 3.16
C ILE A 196 9.06 9.59 3.80
N HIS A 197 9.05 9.76 5.12
CA HIS A 197 7.87 10.07 5.89
C HIS A 197 8.00 11.48 6.47
N PHE A 198 7.24 12.43 5.92
CA PHE A 198 7.08 13.76 6.51
C PHE A 198 6.00 13.70 7.58
N ILE A 199 6.29 14.12 8.81
CA ILE A 199 5.28 14.10 9.89
C ILE A 199 4.23 15.17 9.69
N TYR A 200 4.64 16.31 9.12
CA TYR A 200 3.75 17.40 8.74
C TYR A 200 3.69 17.51 7.21
N PRO A 201 2.57 18.00 6.65
CA PRO A 201 2.46 18.28 5.23
C PRO A 201 3.60 19.18 4.75
N THR A 202 4.36 18.71 3.76
CA THR A 202 5.53 19.44 3.24
C THR A 202 5.25 19.85 1.80
N SER A 203 5.31 21.17 1.54
CA SER A 203 5.10 21.72 0.20
C SER A 203 6.27 21.36 -0.71
N TRP A 204 5.99 20.79 -1.88
CA TRP A 204 6.95 20.53 -2.95
C TRP A 204 6.63 21.42 -4.13
N ASP A 205 7.66 22.07 -4.67
CA ASP A 205 7.53 22.86 -5.88
C ASP A 205 7.66 22.01 -7.15
N GLU A 206 7.42 22.63 -8.29
CA GLU A 206 7.52 21.99 -9.60
C GLU A 206 8.96 21.55 -9.92
N GLN A 207 9.97 22.25 -9.39
CA GLN A 207 11.38 21.94 -9.64
C GLN A 207 11.80 20.63 -8.96
N MET A 208 11.38 20.41 -7.71
CA MET A 208 11.59 19.16 -6.98
C MET A 208 10.85 17.99 -7.65
N LEU A 209 9.63 18.23 -8.13
CA LEU A 209 8.88 17.24 -8.88
C LEU A 209 9.61 16.82 -10.15
N MET A 210 10.10 17.77 -10.94
CA MET A 210 10.82 17.48 -12.19
C MET A 210 12.09 16.66 -11.95
N LYS A 211 12.85 16.96 -10.88
CA LYS A 211 14.00 16.15 -10.48
C LYS A 211 13.62 14.72 -10.10
N LEU A 212 12.54 14.56 -9.33
CA LEU A 212 12.03 13.23 -8.97
C LEU A 212 11.67 12.44 -10.24
N LEU A 213 11.03 13.08 -11.22
CA LEU A 213 10.59 12.43 -12.45
C LEU A 213 11.76 12.01 -13.35
N GLU A 214 12.78 12.86 -13.48
CA GLU A 214 14.01 12.53 -14.20
C GLU A 214 14.73 11.34 -13.56
N TRP A 215 14.77 11.31 -12.22
CA TRP A 215 15.34 10.19 -11.49
C TRP A 215 14.51 8.92 -11.64
N LEU A 216 13.19 9.02 -11.70
CA LEU A 216 12.31 7.88 -11.94
C LEU A 216 12.48 7.29 -13.35
N SER A 217 12.69 8.13 -14.36
CA SER A 217 12.83 7.68 -15.76
C SER A 217 14.20 7.06 -16.05
N HIS A 218 15.27 7.57 -15.45
CA HIS A 218 16.65 7.15 -15.78
C HIS A 218 17.41 6.49 -14.63
N GLY A 219 16.91 6.55 -13.40
CA GLY A 219 17.58 6.02 -12.23
C GLY A 219 17.41 4.50 -12.03
N SER A 220 18.22 3.95 -11.13
CA SER A 220 18.15 2.55 -10.69
C SER A 220 17.05 2.27 -9.67
N VAL A 221 16.08 3.18 -9.52
CA VAL A 221 15.09 3.11 -8.45
C VAL A 221 14.09 2.00 -8.70
N GLU A 222 13.89 1.16 -7.71
CA GLU A 222 12.91 0.08 -7.73
C GLU A 222 11.67 0.45 -6.92
N ASN A 223 11.80 1.04 -5.73
CA ASN A 223 10.67 1.31 -4.86
C ASN A 223 10.75 2.71 -4.25
N ILE A 224 9.66 3.47 -4.34
CA ILE A 224 9.54 4.79 -3.70
C ILE A 224 8.30 4.84 -2.82
N VAL A 225 8.47 5.34 -1.59
CA VAL A 225 7.37 5.70 -0.69
C VAL A 225 7.59 7.13 -0.19
N LEU A 226 6.68 8.08 -0.49
CA LEU A 226 6.74 9.44 0.04
C LEU A 226 5.41 9.79 0.72
N ASN A 227 5.44 10.21 1.98
CA ASN A 227 4.21 10.48 2.74
C ASN A 227 4.07 11.95 3.15
N ASN A 228 2.85 12.48 3.08
CA ASN A 228 2.47 13.85 3.45
C ASN A 228 3.12 14.94 2.57
N LEU A 229 3.09 14.75 1.25
CA LEU A 229 3.52 15.75 0.28
C LEU A 229 2.37 16.70 -0.08
N ALA A 230 2.60 18.00 -0.20
CA ALA A 230 1.62 18.94 -0.75
C ALA A 230 2.17 19.59 -2.02
N PHE A 231 1.41 19.60 -3.12
CA PHE A 231 1.75 20.36 -4.32
C PHE A 231 0.71 21.46 -4.56
N SER A 232 1.11 22.51 -5.28
CA SER A 232 0.20 23.57 -5.73
C SER A 232 -0.95 23.05 -6.61
N ASN A 233 -0.70 21.97 -7.35
CA ASN A 233 -1.72 21.27 -8.13
C ASN A 233 -1.60 19.74 -7.99
N ASN A 234 -2.22 19.18 -6.95
CA ASN A 234 -2.21 17.74 -6.71
C ASN A 234 -2.93 16.91 -7.80
N SER A 235 -3.81 17.51 -8.60
CA SER A 235 -4.62 16.78 -9.60
C SER A 235 -3.81 16.23 -10.78
N ALA A 236 -2.73 16.92 -11.16
CA ALA A 236 -1.88 16.51 -12.27
C ALA A 236 -0.86 15.41 -11.89
N ILE A 237 -0.54 15.29 -10.60
CA ILE A 237 0.53 14.43 -10.07
C ILE A 237 0.36 12.94 -10.46
N PRO A 238 -0.82 12.31 -10.34
CA PRO A 238 -0.99 10.92 -10.72
C PRO A 238 -0.69 10.66 -12.21
N SER A 239 -1.09 11.58 -13.09
CA SER A 239 -0.87 11.45 -14.54
C SER A 239 0.62 11.54 -14.89
N ILE A 240 1.33 12.46 -14.26
CA ILE A 240 2.75 12.70 -14.47
C ILE A 240 3.58 11.51 -13.96
N LEU A 241 3.25 10.99 -12.77
CA LEU A 241 3.89 9.79 -12.22
C LEU A 241 3.62 8.53 -13.04
N SER A 242 2.40 8.39 -13.56
CA SER A 242 2.08 7.28 -14.46
C SER A 242 2.95 7.30 -15.72
N LYS A 243 3.20 8.49 -16.29
CA LYS A 243 4.11 8.65 -17.42
C LYS A 243 5.54 8.26 -17.06
N ALA A 244 6.07 8.75 -15.93
CA ALA A 244 7.41 8.41 -15.46
C ALA A 244 7.57 6.90 -15.18
N PHE A 245 6.54 6.28 -14.59
CA PHE A 245 6.50 4.84 -14.32
C PHE A 245 6.56 4.01 -15.60
N LYS A 246 5.83 4.42 -16.66
CA LYS A 246 5.87 3.77 -17.98
C LYS A 246 7.22 3.89 -18.67
N THR A 247 7.91 5.03 -18.49
CA THR A 247 9.22 5.24 -19.10
C THR A 247 10.35 4.55 -18.37
N SER A 248 10.18 4.26 -17.07
CA SER A 248 11.18 3.57 -16.26
C SER A 248 11.26 2.09 -16.62
N SER A 249 12.46 1.53 -16.65
CA SER A 249 12.72 0.10 -16.84
C SER A 249 13.05 -0.64 -15.53
N THR A 250 13.28 0.07 -14.42
CA THR A 250 13.72 -0.46 -13.11
C THR A 250 12.65 -0.40 -12.02
N LEU A 251 11.77 0.60 -12.08
CA LEU A 251 10.79 0.92 -11.04
C LEU A 251 9.67 -0.14 -10.88
N LYS A 252 9.66 -0.81 -9.74
CA LYS A 252 8.68 -1.83 -9.35
C LYS A 252 7.48 -1.24 -8.59
N SER A 253 7.69 -0.26 -7.72
CA SER A 253 6.59 0.39 -6.97
C SER A 253 6.82 1.88 -6.68
N ILE A 254 5.72 2.65 -6.68
CA ILE A 254 5.64 4.01 -6.15
C ILE A 254 4.42 4.06 -5.23
N ALA A 255 4.57 4.61 -4.03
CA ALA A 255 3.48 4.97 -3.13
C ALA A 255 3.65 6.41 -2.65
N LEU A 256 2.69 7.27 -2.93
CA LEU A 256 2.67 8.65 -2.45
C LEU A 256 1.45 8.90 -1.58
N THR A 257 1.60 9.71 -0.56
CA THR A 257 0.49 10.28 0.20
C THR A 257 0.52 11.80 0.04
N LEU A 258 -0.42 12.34 -0.73
CA LEU A 258 -0.56 13.76 -1.02
C LEU A 258 -1.53 14.39 -0.01
N TRP A 259 -1.11 15.44 0.68
CA TRP A 259 -1.96 16.25 1.51
C TRP A 259 -2.70 17.27 0.64
N ASN A 260 -4.04 17.29 0.74
CA ASN A 260 -4.86 18.26 0.03
C ASN A 260 -5.27 19.37 1.00
N ASN A 261 -5.95 18.99 2.09
CA ASN A 261 -6.49 19.88 3.11
C ASN A 261 -6.39 19.20 4.49
N PRO A 262 -6.60 19.92 5.61
CA PRO A 262 -6.49 19.35 6.97
C PRO A 262 -7.36 18.11 7.22
N THR A 263 -8.40 17.91 6.40
CA THR A 263 -9.38 16.82 6.50
C THR A 263 -9.26 15.78 5.39
N SER A 264 -8.36 15.94 4.41
CA SER A 264 -8.25 15.04 3.27
C SER A 264 -6.82 14.84 2.77
N PHE A 265 -6.48 13.60 2.43
CA PHE A 265 -5.26 13.24 1.74
C PHE A 265 -5.59 12.33 0.53
N THR A 266 -4.67 12.18 -0.41
CA THR A 266 -4.79 11.30 -1.58
C THR A 266 -3.63 10.32 -1.52
N LYS A 267 -3.90 9.01 -1.50
CA LYS A 267 -2.84 8.00 -1.59
C LYS A 267 -2.78 7.46 -3.01
N VAL A 268 -1.63 7.59 -3.66
CA VAL A 268 -1.35 7.08 -5.01
C VAL A 268 -0.43 5.90 -4.87
N GLN A 269 -0.82 4.71 -5.34
CA GLN A 269 0.07 3.55 -5.36
C GLN A 269 0.08 2.92 -6.76
N ILE A 270 1.27 2.75 -7.31
CA ILE A 270 1.51 2.19 -8.64
C ILE A 270 2.56 1.09 -8.46
N THR A 271 2.27 -0.14 -8.87
CA THR A 271 3.28 -1.21 -8.90
C THR A 271 3.25 -1.97 -10.22
N ARG A 272 4.36 -2.61 -10.61
CA ARG A 272 4.49 -3.34 -11.88
C ARG A 272 3.73 -4.66 -11.89
N ASP A 273 3.65 -5.33 -10.75
CA ASP A 273 3.00 -6.64 -10.64
C ASP A 273 1.51 -6.50 -10.25
N GLU A 274 1.10 -5.40 -9.60
CA GLU A 274 -0.30 -5.10 -9.25
C GLU A 274 -0.54 -3.58 -9.18
N ILE A 275 -1.39 -3.01 -10.03
CA ILE A 275 -1.85 -1.62 -9.81
C ILE A 275 -2.95 -1.66 -8.75
N VAL A 276 -2.59 -1.76 -7.47
CA VAL A 276 -3.56 -1.65 -6.37
C VAL A 276 -3.81 -0.18 -6.08
N HIS A 277 -4.91 0.38 -6.60
CA HIS A 277 -5.49 1.58 -5.98
C HIS A 277 -6.32 1.12 -4.78
N ASN A 278 -5.85 1.45 -3.58
CA ASN A 278 -6.63 1.40 -2.36
C ASN A 278 -6.95 2.83 -1.93
N THR A 279 -8.20 3.26 -2.07
CA THR A 279 -8.66 4.53 -1.53
C THR A 279 -9.42 4.23 -0.23
N PHE A 280 -8.90 4.70 0.91
CA PHE A 280 -9.56 4.63 2.21
C PHE A 280 -9.59 6.03 2.83
N TYR A 281 -10.77 6.55 3.16
CA TYR A 281 -10.94 7.61 4.16
C TYR A 281 -12.26 7.49 4.91
N LYS A 282 -12.17 7.44 6.25
CA LYS A 282 -12.98 8.28 7.16
C LYS A 282 -12.31 8.34 8.54
N LYS A 283 -11.92 9.53 8.98
CA LYS A 283 -12.12 9.93 10.39
C LYS A 283 -12.37 11.44 10.44
N PRO A 284 -13.63 11.90 10.55
CA PRO A 284 -13.86 13.24 11.04
C PRO A 284 -13.40 13.28 12.50
N LEU A 285 -12.66 14.34 12.86
CA LEU A 285 -12.58 14.78 14.24
C LEU A 285 -13.98 15.25 14.65
N SER A 286 -14.81 14.34 15.13
CA SER A 286 -15.81 14.64 16.14
C SER A 286 -15.69 13.57 17.22
N THR A 287 -15.53 14.06 18.44
CA THR A 287 -15.58 13.32 19.69
C THR A 287 -16.73 12.31 19.69
N ASP A 288 -16.41 11.03 19.59
CA ASP A 288 -16.79 10.01 20.57
C ASP A 288 -16.38 8.62 20.08
N ALA A 289 -15.85 7.84 21.01
CA ALA A 289 -15.46 6.47 20.78
C ALA A 289 -16.69 5.60 20.49
N THR A 290 -16.57 4.66 19.55
CA THR A 290 -16.67 3.22 19.85
C THR A 290 -16.38 2.40 18.60
N ASN A 291 -15.70 1.28 18.84
CA ASN A 291 -15.42 0.12 18.00
C ASN A 291 -16.26 0.00 16.72
N ASP A 292 -15.58 -0.27 15.59
CA ASP A 292 -15.98 -1.36 14.72
C ASP A 292 -14.81 -1.82 13.83
N ALA A 293 -14.67 -3.14 13.76
CA ALA A 293 -13.53 -3.85 13.19
C ALA A 293 -13.52 -3.81 11.65
N LEU A 294 -12.34 -3.58 11.08
CA LEU A 294 -12.06 -3.74 9.66
C LEU A 294 -11.86 -5.23 9.35
N LEU A 295 -12.69 -5.80 8.47
CA LEU A 295 -12.40 -7.08 7.82
C LEU A 295 -11.51 -6.86 6.60
N PRO A 296 -10.45 -7.66 6.38
CA PRO A 296 -9.71 -7.70 5.13
C PRO A 296 -10.49 -8.54 4.10
N MET A 297 -10.55 -8.09 2.84
CA MET A 297 -11.07 -8.88 1.73
C MET A 297 -9.95 -9.19 0.73
N GLU A 298 -10.00 -10.43 0.26
CA GLU A 298 -8.91 -11.26 -0.24
C GLU A 298 -8.32 -10.85 -1.60
N SER A 299 -7.10 -11.35 -1.79
CA SER A 299 -6.19 -11.30 -2.92
C SER A 299 -6.69 -12.03 -4.18
N ASN A 300 -6.03 -11.66 -5.29
CA ASN A 300 -5.93 -12.32 -6.60
C ASN A 300 -6.96 -11.89 -7.64
N GLU A 301 -6.57 -10.94 -8.49
CA GLU A 301 -6.80 -10.96 -9.95
C GLU A 301 -5.94 -9.87 -10.62
N SER A 302 -5.26 -10.26 -11.70
CA SER A 302 -4.09 -9.61 -12.33
C SER A 302 -4.33 -8.24 -13.00
N THR A 303 -3.37 -7.33 -12.81
CA THR A 303 -3.01 -6.14 -13.61
C THR A 303 -4.15 -5.35 -14.26
N ILE A 304 -4.78 -4.44 -13.50
CA ILE A 304 -5.93 -3.67 -13.94
C ILE A 304 -5.89 -2.21 -13.40
N TYR A 305 -6.21 -1.22 -14.24
CA TYR A 305 -6.36 0.18 -13.82
C TYR A 305 -7.67 0.39 -13.03
N HIS A 306 -7.53 0.80 -11.77
CA HIS A 306 -8.63 1.11 -10.84
C HIS A 306 -8.72 2.62 -10.63
N LEU A 307 -9.89 3.23 -10.85
CA LEU A 307 -10.15 4.64 -10.52
C LEU A 307 -11.30 4.71 -9.51
N GLU A 308 -11.00 5.22 -8.32
CA GLU A 308 -11.98 5.53 -7.27
C GLU A 308 -11.95 7.04 -7.02
N MET A 309 -13.05 7.73 -7.38
CA MET A 309 -13.21 9.17 -7.15
C MET A 309 -14.21 9.38 -6.03
N ARG A 310 -13.78 10.05 -4.95
CA ARG A 310 -14.66 10.51 -3.88
C ARG A 310 -14.41 11.98 -3.59
N ASN A 311 -15.48 12.78 -3.73
CA ASN A 311 -15.60 14.23 -3.61
C ASN A 311 -14.62 15.09 -4.44
N GLU A 312 -15.02 15.49 -5.65
CA GLU A 312 -15.66 16.79 -5.95
C GLU A 312 -16.19 16.81 -7.40
N LEU A 313 -17.46 17.21 -7.55
CA LEU A 313 -18.16 17.79 -8.70
C LEU A 313 -18.14 17.10 -10.11
N ILE A 314 -19.36 17.02 -10.70
CA ILE A 314 -19.70 16.65 -12.10
C ILE A 314 -18.75 17.21 -13.20
N PRO A 315 -18.12 18.40 -13.09
CA PRO A 315 -17.15 18.92 -14.05
C PRO A 315 -15.92 18.04 -14.23
N ASP A 316 -15.44 17.32 -13.21
CA ASP A 316 -14.27 16.44 -13.35
C ASP A 316 -14.60 15.15 -14.08
N ILE A 317 -15.81 14.61 -13.89
CA ILE A 317 -16.33 13.50 -14.69
C ILE A 317 -16.41 13.92 -16.16
N LEU A 318 -16.90 15.13 -16.45
CA LEU A 318 -16.96 15.65 -17.81
C LEU A 318 -15.58 16.00 -18.39
N SER A 319 -14.63 16.49 -17.58
CA SER A 319 -13.26 16.79 -18.01
C SER A 319 -12.47 15.51 -18.34
N MET A 320 -12.78 14.40 -17.66
CA MET A 320 -12.24 13.09 -17.97
C MET A 320 -12.58 12.60 -19.37
N SER A 321 -13.67 13.08 -20.00
CA SER A 321 -14.15 12.61 -21.32
C SER A 321 -13.12 12.72 -22.46
N ASN A 322 -12.07 13.51 -22.25
CA ASN A 322 -10.93 13.74 -23.17
C ASN A 322 -9.61 13.05 -22.72
N THR A 323 -9.63 12.24 -21.67
CA THR A 323 -8.40 11.60 -21.14
C THR A 323 -8.14 10.22 -21.78
N GLU A 324 -6.86 9.91 -22.04
CA GLU A 324 -6.41 8.60 -22.56
C GLU A 324 -6.58 7.44 -21.55
N LEU A 325 -7.10 7.71 -20.34
CA LEU A 325 -7.35 6.74 -19.28
C LEU A 325 -8.67 5.97 -19.46
N ILE A 326 -9.66 6.57 -20.11
CA ILE A 326 -11.00 6.01 -20.32
C ILE A 326 -10.98 4.64 -21.04
N PRO A 327 -10.20 4.44 -22.12
CA PRO A 327 -10.21 3.18 -22.86
C PRO A 327 -9.66 2.00 -22.06
N SER A 328 -8.83 2.23 -21.04
CA SER A 328 -8.11 1.20 -20.27
C SER A 328 -8.72 0.90 -18.90
N MET A 329 -9.84 1.53 -18.56
CA MET A 329 -10.48 1.43 -17.25
C MET A 329 -11.25 0.11 -17.09
N TYR A 330 -11.04 -0.60 -15.98
CA TYR A 330 -11.71 -1.87 -15.68
C TYR A 330 -12.71 -1.80 -14.52
N LYS A 331 -12.47 -0.91 -13.57
CA LYS A 331 -13.34 -0.72 -12.39
C LYS A 331 -13.54 0.76 -12.12
N LEU A 332 -14.79 1.16 -11.91
CA LEU A 332 -15.18 2.50 -11.49
C LEU A 332 -15.97 2.42 -10.18
N ILE A 333 -15.50 3.09 -9.14
CA ILE A 333 -16.14 3.14 -7.82
C ILE A 333 -16.41 4.59 -7.47
N LEU A 334 -17.68 4.93 -7.27
CA LEU A 334 -18.15 6.26 -6.86
C LEU A 334 -19.16 6.04 -5.75
N HIS A 335 -18.79 6.26 -4.50
CA HIS A 335 -19.64 5.99 -3.34
C HIS A 335 -19.83 7.23 -2.47
N GLY A 336 -21.06 7.55 -2.08
CA GLY A 336 -21.34 8.66 -1.16
C GLY A 336 -21.07 10.05 -1.74
N ASN A 337 -21.21 10.22 -3.06
CA ASN A 337 -20.89 11.48 -3.76
C ASN A 337 -22.12 12.32 -4.12
N GLY A 338 -23.34 11.86 -3.78
CA GLY A 338 -24.57 12.57 -4.08
C GLY A 338 -24.75 12.91 -5.56
N LEU A 339 -24.31 12.03 -6.46
CA LEU A 339 -24.37 12.23 -7.91
C LEU A 339 -25.79 12.50 -8.42
N GLN A 340 -26.79 11.90 -7.77
CA GLN A 340 -28.20 11.94 -8.18
C GLN A 340 -28.37 11.50 -9.65
N ASP A 341 -29.51 11.77 -10.26
CA ASP A 341 -29.79 11.34 -11.63
C ASP A 341 -28.95 12.12 -12.65
N GLU A 342 -28.59 13.37 -12.36
CA GLU A 342 -27.76 14.23 -13.18
C GLU A 342 -26.34 13.67 -13.35
N GLY A 343 -25.75 13.12 -12.29
CA GLY A 343 -24.46 12.47 -12.36
C GLY A 343 -24.48 11.19 -13.19
N ILE A 344 -25.60 10.45 -13.20
CA ILE A 344 -25.79 9.30 -14.10
C ILE A 344 -25.90 9.74 -15.56
N ILE A 345 -26.59 10.86 -15.83
CA ILE A 345 -26.63 11.46 -17.16
C ILE A 345 -25.23 11.90 -17.60
N ALA A 346 -24.39 12.43 -16.71
CA ALA A 346 -23.01 12.75 -17.05
C ALA A 346 -22.18 11.47 -17.36
N LEU A 347 -22.29 10.44 -16.52
CA LEU A 347 -21.61 9.15 -16.71
C LEU A 347 -22.04 8.45 -18.02
N SER A 348 -23.28 8.69 -18.49
CA SER A 348 -23.77 8.15 -19.76
C SER A 348 -22.90 8.48 -20.97
N ARG A 349 -22.19 9.61 -20.92
CA ARG A 349 -21.33 10.08 -22.01
C ARG A 349 -19.95 9.40 -22.01
N ILE A 350 -19.59 8.74 -20.90
CA ILE A 350 -18.24 8.21 -20.65
C ILE A 350 -18.24 6.69 -20.65
N LEU A 351 -19.20 6.06 -19.98
CA LEU A 351 -19.28 4.61 -19.84
C LEU A 351 -19.17 3.85 -21.18
N PRO A 352 -19.82 4.27 -22.29
CA PRO A 352 -19.65 3.61 -23.59
C PRO A 352 -18.23 3.61 -24.15
N LYS A 353 -17.40 4.57 -23.73
CA LYS A 353 -16.00 4.68 -24.15
C LYS A 353 -15.09 3.75 -23.34
N CYS A 354 -15.54 3.26 -22.19
CA CYS A 354 -14.78 2.40 -21.28
C CYS A 354 -14.87 0.92 -21.70
N LYS A 355 -14.17 0.56 -22.78
CA LYS A 355 -14.31 -0.74 -23.45
C LYS A 355 -13.95 -1.96 -22.59
N TYR A 356 -13.11 -1.80 -21.58
CA TYR A 356 -12.68 -2.88 -20.67
C TYR A 356 -13.33 -2.82 -19.28
N LEU A 357 -14.28 -1.92 -19.06
CA LEU A 357 -14.92 -1.75 -17.76
C LEU A 357 -15.75 -2.98 -17.42
N ARG A 358 -15.33 -3.71 -16.37
CA ARG A 358 -16.01 -4.90 -15.87
C ARG A 358 -16.83 -4.66 -14.61
N ARG A 359 -16.50 -3.64 -13.82
CA ARG A 359 -17.17 -3.38 -12.53
C ARG A 359 -17.49 -1.90 -12.31
N LEU A 360 -18.75 -1.60 -12.02
CA LEU A 360 -19.27 -0.27 -11.72
C LEU A 360 -19.94 -0.28 -10.35
N GLU A 361 -19.49 0.58 -9.43
CA GLU A 361 -20.09 0.73 -8.11
C GLU A 361 -20.52 2.18 -7.87
N LEU A 362 -21.81 2.37 -7.60
CA LEU A 362 -22.51 3.66 -7.46
C LEU A 362 -23.35 3.66 -6.18
N VAL A 363 -22.75 3.26 -5.07
CA VAL A 363 -23.42 3.10 -3.78
C VAL A 363 -23.69 4.45 -3.12
N ASP A 364 -24.88 4.63 -2.54
CA ASP A 364 -25.23 5.82 -1.76
C ASP A 364 -25.04 7.13 -2.55
N GLN A 365 -25.70 7.21 -3.72
CA GLN A 365 -25.59 8.32 -4.67
C GLN A 365 -26.88 9.14 -4.81
N GLY A 366 -27.97 8.72 -4.16
CA GLY A 366 -29.29 9.35 -4.33
C GLY A 366 -29.90 9.13 -5.72
N ILE A 367 -29.53 8.04 -6.41
CA ILE A 367 -30.05 7.70 -7.74
C ILE A 367 -31.52 7.27 -7.61
N THR A 368 -32.39 7.77 -8.48
CA THR A 368 -33.80 7.38 -8.53
C THR A 368 -34.11 6.46 -9.72
N ASP A 369 -35.38 6.15 -9.93
CA ASP A 369 -35.86 5.45 -11.13
C ASP A 369 -35.47 6.15 -12.44
N VAL A 370 -35.31 7.47 -12.45
CA VAL A 370 -34.90 8.23 -13.64
C VAL A 370 -33.45 7.88 -14.01
N GLY A 371 -32.51 8.00 -13.07
CA GLY A 371 -31.12 7.64 -13.28
C GLY A 371 -30.94 6.15 -13.55
N ALA A 372 -31.69 5.28 -12.87
CA ALA A 372 -31.66 3.84 -13.11
C ALA A 372 -32.09 3.48 -14.55
N LYS A 373 -33.14 4.13 -15.09
CA LYS A 373 -33.58 3.94 -16.48
C LYS A 373 -32.52 4.44 -17.47
N VAL A 374 -31.90 5.59 -17.20
CA VAL A 374 -30.79 6.11 -18.01
C VAL A 374 -29.65 5.08 -18.02
N LEU A 375 -29.17 4.65 -16.85
CA LEU A 375 -28.12 3.65 -16.72
C LEU A 375 -28.46 2.37 -17.49
N ALA A 376 -29.70 1.86 -17.37
CA ALA A 376 -30.17 0.69 -18.10
C ALA A 376 -30.06 0.80 -19.63
N THR A 377 -30.17 2.00 -20.21
CA THR A 377 -29.98 2.19 -21.66
C THR A 377 -28.51 2.13 -22.06
N ILE A 378 -27.61 2.61 -21.20
CA ILE A 378 -26.17 2.72 -21.47
C ILE A 378 -25.46 1.39 -21.24
N LEU A 379 -25.92 0.58 -20.28
CA LEU A 379 -25.35 -0.73 -19.99
C LEU A 379 -25.24 -1.64 -21.23
N LYS A 380 -26.16 -1.50 -22.19
CA LYS A 380 -26.13 -2.21 -23.49
C LYS A 380 -24.91 -1.86 -24.35
N GLN A 381 -24.31 -0.70 -24.12
CA GLN A 381 -23.15 -0.18 -24.85
C GLN A 381 -21.83 -0.49 -24.12
N CYS A 382 -21.89 -1.19 -22.97
CA CYS A 382 -20.72 -1.57 -22.17
C CYS A 382 -20.54 -3.09 -22.19
N PRO A 383 -20.02 -3.68 -23.29
CA PRO A 383 -20.05 -5.13 -23.51
C PRO A 383 -19.17 -5.94 -22.53
N ALA A 384 -18.17 -5.31 -21.92
CA ALA A 384 -17.29 -5.95 -20.93
C ALA A 384 -17.84 -5.87 -19.50
N LEU A 385 -18.91 -5.12 -19.25
CA LEU A 385 -19.38 -4.88 -17.88
C LEU A 385 -20.06 -6.13 -17.33
N GLU A 386 -19.56 -6.63 -16.21
CA GLU A 386 -20.03 -7.86 -15.59
C GLU A 386 -20.73 -7.60 -14.25
N LYS A 387 -20.31 -6.56 -13.51
CA LYS A 387 -20.77 -6.29 -12.15
C LYS A 387 -21.20 -4.83 -11.98
N VAL A 388 -22.44 -4.65 -11.51
CA VAL A 388 -23.01 -3.34 -11.17
C VAL A 388 -23.50 -3.37 -9.72
N ILE A 389 -23.05 -2.41 -8.90
CA ILE A 389 -23.49 -2.24 -7.51
C ILE A 389 -24.14 -0.87 -7.37
N LEU A 390 -25.41 -0.83 -6.96
CA LEU A 390 -26.24 0.36 -6.83
C LEU A 390 -26.90 0.44 -5.45
N ASP A 391 -26.24 -0.14 -4.44
CA ASP A 391 -26.80 -0.28 -3.10
C ASP A 391 -27.09 1.09 -2.45
N ARG A 392 -28.07 1.12 -1.55
CA ARG A 392 -28.46 2.28 -0.75
C ARG A 392 -28.74 3.53 -1.61
N ASN A 393 -29.47 3.38 -2.70
CA ASN A 393 -30.00 4.50 -3.49
C ASN A 393 -31.53 4.61 -3.30
N ASN A 394 -32.17 5.47 -4.07
CA ASN A 394 -33.61 5.71 -4.08
C ASN A 394 -34.28 5.05 -5.30
N ILE A 395 -33.77 3.90 -5.75
CA ILE A 395 -34.30 3.18 -6.91
C ILE A 395 -35.52 2.37 -6.48
N GLU A 396 -36.66 2.62 -7.11
CA GLU A 396 -37.92 1.94 -6.84
C GLU A 396 -38.14 0.79 -7.85
N SER A 397 -39.37 0.27 -7.89
CA SER A 397 -39.70 -0.93 -8.66
C SER A 397 -39.50 -0.77 -10.17
N ASP A 398 -39.77 0.40 -10.74
CA ASP A 398 -39.69 0.59 -12.19
C ASP A 398 -38.25 0.76 -12.68
N GLY A 399 -37.40 1.45 -11.91
CA GLY A 399 -35.97 1.57 -12.17
C GLY A 399 -35.25 0.24 -12.01
N ALA A 400 -35.54 -0.50 -10.93
CA ALA A 400 -34.99 -1.84 -10.72
C ALA A 400 -35.35 -2.81 -11.85
N LEU A 401 -36.62 -2.79 -12.31
CA LEU A 401 -37.08 -3.59 -13.44
C LEU A 401 -36.38 -3.19 -14.75
N ALA A 402 -36.12 -1.89 -14.97
CA ALA A 402 -35.39 -1.42 -16.14
C ALA A 402 -33.96 -1.94 -16.18
N LEU A 403 -33.24 -1.91 -15.04
CA LEU A 403 -31.89 -2.45 -14.93
C LEU A 403 -31.85 -3.96 -15.18
N CYS A 404 -32.83 -4.70 -14.65
CA CYS A 404 -32.93 -6.15 -14.83
C CYS A 404 -33.19 -6.60 -16.29
N LYS A 405 -33.54 -5.70 -17.21
CA LYS A 405 -33.60 -6.04 -18.64
C LYS A 405 -32.22 -6.27 -19.28
N ASN A 406 -31.13 -5.92 -18.58
CA ASN A 406 -29.75 -6.12 -19.05
C ASN A 406 -29.05 -7.31 -18.38
N LEU A 407 -29.78 -8.23 -17.76
CA LEU A 407 -29.18 -9.40 -17.08
C LEU A 407 -28.47 -10.36 -18.03
N SER A 408 -28.76 -10.33 -19.33
CA SER A 408 -28.04 -11.11 -20.34
C SER A 408 -26.60 -10.64 -20.57
N SER A 409 -26.23 -9.44 -20.10
CA SER A 409 -24.87 -8.90 -20.16
C SER A 409 -24.18 -8.80 -18.79
N LEU A 410 -24.92 -9.00 -17.68
CA LEU A 410 -24.39 -8.82 -16.31
C LEU A 410 -24.36 -10.13 -15.52
N ARG A 411 -23.21 -10.43 -14.90
CA ARG A 411 -23.06 -11.55 -13.95
C ARG A 411 -23.56 -11.19 -12.55
N HIS A 412 -23.51 -9.91 -12.18
CA HIS A 412 -23.92 -9.47 -10.86
C HIS A 412 -24.54 -8.07 -10.90
N LEU A 413 -25.76 -7.95 -10.38
CA LEU A 413 -26.46 -6.68 -10.16
C LEU A 413 -26.88 -6.60 -8.69
N SER A 414 -26.34 -5.63 -7.96
CA SER A 414 -26.74 -5.38 -6.57
C SER A 414 -27.55 -4.10 -6.47
N LEU A 415 -28.71 -4.20 -5.84
CA LEU A 415 -29.67 -3.13 -5.56
C LEU A 415 -30.00 -3.10 -4.06
N SER A 416 -29.14 -3.65 -3.21
CA SER A 416 -29.40 -3.83 -1.79
C SER A 416 -29.74 -2.50 -1.10
N GLY A 417 -30.76 -2.50 -0.25
CA GLY A 417 -31.18 -1.31 0.49
C GLY A 417 -31.82 -0.20 -0.36
N ASN A 418 -32.31 -0.51 -1.57
CA ASN A 418 -33.17 0.38 -2.37
C ASN A 418 -34.66 0.09 -2.12
N PRO A 419 -35.58 1.07 -2.23
CA PRO A 419 -37.01 0.90 -1.97
C PRO A 419 -37.77 0.12 -3.06
N VAL A 420 -37.40 -1.14 -3.32
CA VAL A 420 -38.09 -2.02 -4.28
C VAL A 420 -39.24 -2.76 -3.59
N ALA A 421 -40.47 -2.31 -3.84
CA ALA A 421 -41.68 -2.95 -3.30
C ALA A 421 -41.78 -4.44 -3.71
N ALA A 422 -42.44 -5.24 -2.86
CA ALA A 422 -42.60 -6.69 -3.08
C ALA A 422 -43.22 -7.05 -4.45
N ARG A 423 -44.15 -6.22 -4.95
CA ARG A 423 -44.72 -6.38 -6.30
C ARG A 423 -43.66 -6.21 -7.39
N GLY A 424 -42.73 -5.27 -7.20
CA GLY A 424 -41.58 -5.06 -8.09
C GLY A 424 -40.63 -6.26 -8.07
N VAL A 425 -40.28 -6.76 -6.88
CA VAL A 425 -39.44 -7.96 -6.73
C VAL A 425 -40.08 -9.17 -7.43
N LYS A 426 -41.38 -9.42 -7.27
CA LYS A 426 -42.09 -10.49 -7.99
C LYS A 426 -42.00 -10.34 -9.52
N LYS A 427 -42.13 -9.12 -10.04
CA LYS A 427 -41.95 -8.86 -11.48
C LYS A 427 -40.51 -9.12 -11.93
N ILE A 428 -39.51 -8.75 -11.13
CA ILE A 428 -38.10 -9.03 -11.41
C ILE A 428 -37.85 -10.55 -11.43
N LEU A 429 -38.38 -11.29 -10.46
CA LEU A 429 -38.28 -12.76 -10.42
C LEU A 429 -38.93 -13.41 -11.67
N LEU A 430 -40.10 -12.95 -12.08
CA LEU A 430 -40.76 -13.39 -13.32
C LEU A 430 -39.89 -13.09 -14.55
N LEU A 431 -39.35 -11.86 -14.65
CA LEU A 431 -38.45 -11.48 -15.73
C LEU A 431 -37.20 -12.37 -15.73
N MET A 432 -36.60 -12.60 -14.57
CA MET A 432 -35.46 -13.50 -14.42
C MET A 432 -35.82 -14.91 -14.85
N ALA A 433 -37.01 -15.43 -14.54
CA ALA A 433 -37.45 -16.77 -14.95
C ALA A 433 -37.68 -16.90 -16.47
N MET A 434 -38.17 -15.84 -17.12
CA MET A 434 -38.50 -15.86 -18.55
C MET A 434 -37.34 -15.46 -19.47
N SER A 435 -36.34 -14.75 -18.96
CA SER A 435 -35.23 -14.24 -19.77
C SER A 435 -34.24 -15.34 -20.17
N ASN A 436 -33.63 -15.21 -21.34
CA ASN A 436 -32.50 -16.07 -21.73
C ASN A 436 -31.20 -15.51 -21.14
N ILE A 437 -30.71 -16.13 -20.07
CA ILE A 437 -29.50 -15.71 -19.35
C ILE A 437 -28.42 -16.78 -19.57
N PRO A 438 -27.34 -16.48 -20.32
CA PRO A 438 -26.39 -17.50 -20.79
C PRO A 438 -25.32 -17.89 -19.78
N PHE A 439 -25.22 -17.22 -18.63
CA PHE A 439 -24.23 -17.46 -17.59
C PHE A 439 -24.83 -17.25 -16.19
N THR A 440 -24.11 -17.65 -15.14
CA THR A 440 -24.56 -17.46 -13.76
C THR A 440 -24.72 -15.98 -13.44
N THR A 441 -25.96 -15.54 -13.27
CA THR A 441 -26.30 -14.15 -12.92
C THR A 441 -26.91 -14.08 -11.53
N THR A 442 -26.37 -13.19 -10.70
CA THR A 442 -26.87 -12.89 -9.36
C THR A 442 -27.51 -11.52 -9.33
N VAL A 443 -28.74 -11.43 -8.81
CA VAL A 443 -29.42 -10.17 -8.51
C VAL A 443 -29.61 -10.07 -7.00
N ASP A 444 -29.02 -9.07 -6.37
CA ASP A 444 -29.15 -8.81 -4.93
C ASP A 444 -30.19 -7.71 -4.68
N LEU A 445 -31.29 -8.09 -4.03
CA LEU A 445 -32.41 -7.25 -3.59
C LEU A 445 -32.56 -7.31 -2.06
N SER A 446 -31.49 -7.67 -1.35
CA SER A 446 -31.47 -7.69 0.11
C SER A 446 -31.84 -6.31 0.67
N HIS A 447 -32.56 -6.29 1.78
CA HIS A 447 -32.99 -5.04 2.44
C HIS A 447 -33.85 -4.11 1.57
N CYS A 448 -34.44 -4.58 0.46
CA CYS A 448 -35.34 -3.77 -0.37
C CYS A 448 -36.79 -3.74 0.12
N ILE A 449 -37.28 -4.87 0.62
CA ILE A 449 -38.67 -5.03 1.06
C ILE A 449 -38.76 -4.77 2.57
N PRO A 450 -39.53 -3.78 3.04
CA PRO A 450 -39.66 -3.51 4.47
C PRO A 450 -40.47 -4.59 5.24
N SER A 451 -41.43 -5.22 4.56
CA SER A 451 -42.34 -6.23 5.14
C SER A 451 -41.67 -7.60 5.21
N LYS A 452 -41.46 -8.12 6.43
CA LYS A 452 -40.90 -9.47 6.66
C LYS A 452 -41.72 -10.59 5.99
N TYR A 453 -43.05 -10.44 5.98
CA TYR A 453 -43.94 -11.41 5.33
C TYR A 453 -43.71 -11.44 3.81
N ASP A 454 -43.70 -10.27 3.19
CA ASP A 454 -43.48 -10.17 1.74
C ASP A 454 -42.06 -10.59 1.34
N GLN A 455 -41.06 -10.30 2.19
CA GLN A 455 -39.70 -10.75 2.00
C GLN A 455 -39.63 -12.29 2.00
N THR A 456 -40.26 -12.95 2.96
CA THR A 456 -40.30 -14.42 3.06
C THR A 456 -40.96 -15.04 1.81
N MET A 457 -42.07 -14.46 1.33
CA MET A 457 -42.75 -14.93 0.12
C MET A 457 -41.91 -14.74 -1.14
N CYS A 458 -41.21 -13.61 -1.26
CA CYS A 458 -40.33 -13.35 -2.41
C CYS A 458 -39.07 -14.22 -2.35
N HIS A 459 -38.54 -14.51 -1.16
CA HIS A 459 -37.43 -15.45 -0.96
C HIS A 459 -37.82 -16.87 -1.37
N ALA A 460 -38.98 -17.36 -0.97
CA ALA A 460 -39.48 -18.66 -1.41
C ALA A 460 -39.60 -18.73 -2.95
N SER A 461 -40.02 -17.62 -3.58
CA SER A 461 -40.13 -17.52 -5.05
C SER A 461 -38.76 -17.45 -5.72
N SER A 462 -37.74 -16.86 -5.09
CA SER A 462 -36.39 -16.77 -5.66
C SER A 462 -35.65 -18.12 -5.68
N LEU A 463 -35.99 -19.03 -4.76
CA LEU A 463 -35.48 -20.40 -4.74
C LEU A 463 -36.00 -21.27 -5.91
N GLN A 464 -37.10 -20.85 -6.55
CA GLN A 464 -37.69 -21.55 -7.70
C GLN A 464 -37.13 -21.10 -9.05
N LEU A 465 -36.11 -20.24 -9.06
CA LEU A 465 -35.53 -19.76 -10.30
C LEU A 465 -34.82 -20.89 -11.07
N PRO A 466 -34.83 -20.83 -12.42
CA PRO A 466 -34.08 -21.77 -13.25
C PRO A 466 -32.57 -21.76 -12.94
N PRO A 467 -31.83 -22.82 -13.35
CA PRO A 467 -30.38 -22.89 -13.18
C PRO A 467 -29.65 -21.64 -13.70
N PHE A 468 -28.48 -21.34 -13.11
CA PHE A 468 -27.65 -20.18 -13.42
C PHE A 468 -28.27 -18.82 -13.04
N ARG A 469 -29.32 -18.81 -12.22
CA ARG A 469 -29.97 -17.57 -11.76
C ARG A 469 -30.08 -17.60 -10.25
N ARG A 470 -29.57 -16.55 -9.61
CA ARG A 470 -29.64 -16.40 -8.17
C ARG A 470 -30.24 -15.04 -7.86
N CYS A 471 -31.32 -15.01 -7.07
CA CYS A 471 -31.85 -13.76 -6.55
C CYS A 471 -31.83 -13.80 -5.02
N ILE A 472 -31.11 -12.86 -4.43
CA ILE A 472 -31.00 -12.68 -2.98
C ILE A 472 -32.08 -11.66 -2.61
N VAL A 473 -32.99 -12.04 -1.71
CA VAL A 473 -34.13 -11.21 -1.27
C VAL A 473 -34.20 -11.24 0.25
#